data_AF-A0A2N3L004-F1
#
_entry.id   AF-A0A2N3L004-F1
#
_cell.length_a   1.000
_cell.length_b   1.000
_cell.length_c   1.000
_cell.angle_alpha   90.00
_cell.angle_beta   90.00
_cell.angle_gamma   90.00
#
_symmetry.space_group_name_H-M   'P 1'
#
loop_
_entity.id
_entity.type
_entity.pdbx_description
1 polymer ?
#
loop_
_entity_poly.entity_id
_entity_poly.type
_entity_poly.pdbx_seq_one_letter_code
_entity_poly.pdbx_strand_id
1 'polypeptide(L)'
;MRKMSRIVRHVAAAALLVGLAACGGPSESDVENAIRTVLDQQNAALGKLAKTELSNVEIGDIKSVGDDLYEADVSADVTTTMLGVKNTRHVDEVVRIREINDKWVAVNS
;
A
#
# COMPACT_ATOMS: atom_id res chain seq x y z
N MET A 1 -15.09 -56.63 -27.60
CA MET A 1 -15.72 -55.51 -26.87
C MET A 1 -15.32 -54.22 -27.58
N ARG A 2 -16.28 -53.53 -28.22
CA ARG A 2 -16.06 -52.32 -29.01
C ARG A 2 -16.08 -51.10 -28.07
N LYS A 3 -14.99 -50.34 -27.96
CA LYS A 3 -14.99 -49.04 -27.27
C LYS A 3 -15.43 -47.96 -28.26
N MET A 4 -16.62 -47.41 -28.01
CA MET A 4 -17.20 -46.29 -28.74
C MET A 4 -16.47 -44.99 -28.41
N SER A 5 -16.20 -44.24 -29.47
CA SER A 5 -15.76 -42.85 -29.47
C SER A 5 -16.83 -41.93 -28.86
N ARG A 6 -16.42 -40.96 -28.03
CA ARG A 6 -17.18 -39.72 -27.80
C ARG A 6 -16.27 -38.53 -28.05
N ILE A 7 -16.57 -37.88 -29.17
CA ILE A 7 -16.10 -36.56 -29.56
C ILE A 7 -16.82 -35.54 -28.66
N VAL A 8 -16.06 -34.64 -28.03
CA VAL A 8 -16.54 -33.31 -27.65
C VAL A 8 -15.52 -32.30 -28.20
N ARG A 9 -16.04 -31.18 -28.70
CA ARG A 9 -15.54 -30.38 -29.81
C ARG A 9 -15.53 -28.91 -29.33
N HIS A 10 -14.43 -28.19 -29.62
CA HIS A 10 -14.23 -26.73 -29.50
C HIS A 10 -14.10 -26.22 -28.04
N VAL A 11 -13.22 -25.27 -27.69
CA VAL A 11 -12.94 -23.99 -28.32
C VAL A 11 -11.48 -23.59 -28.03
N ALA A 12 -10.78 -23.11 -29.05
CA ALA A 12 -9.53 -22.40 -28.93
C ALA A 12 -9.74 -21.09 -28.16
N ALA A 13 -8.99 -20.90 -27.08
CA ALA A 13 -8.71 -19.60 -26.49
C ALA A 13 -7.51 -19.81 -25.57
N ALA A 14 -6.52 -18.97 -25.49
CA ALA A 14 -6.08 -17.82 -26.26
C ALA A 14 -4.76 -17.46 -25.58
N ALA A 15 -3.79 -16.97 -26.35
CA ALA A 15 -2.68 -16.15 -25.87
C ALA A 15 -1.92 -16.65 -24.63
N LEU A 16 -0.69 -17.11 -24.89
CA LEU A 16 0.47 -16.73 -24.09
C LEU A 16 0.32 -15.28 -23.57
N LEU A 17 -0.25 -15.13 -22.38
CA LEU A 17 0.03 -14.01 -21.50
C LEU A 17 1.13 -14.52 -20.55
N VAL A 18 2.33 -14.65 -21.11
CA VAL A 18 3.52 -14.26 -20.35
C VAL A 18 3.47 -12.73 -20.30
N GLY A 19 2.44 -12.20 -19.63
CA GLY A 19 2.60 -10.96 -18.93
C GLY A 19 3.55 -11.30 -17.83
N LEU A 20 4.82 -10.93 -17.99
CA LEU A 20 5.58 -10.43 -16.86
C LEU A 20 4.68 -9.34 -16.26
N ALA A 21 3.76 -9.71 -15.36
CA ALA A 21 3.32 -8.80 -14.35
C ALA A 21 4.62 -8.29 -13.75
N ALA A 22 4.84 -6.99 -13.78
CA ALA A 22 5.91 -6.41 -13.00
C ALA A 22 5.67 -6.91 -11.57
N CYS A 23 6.41 -7.93 -11.13
CA CYS A 23 6.48 -8.35 -9.74
C CYS A 23 7.30 -7.28 -9.01
N GLY A 24 6.83 -6.04 -9.07
CA GLY A 24 7.33 -4.92 -8.32
C GLY A 24 6.37 -4.69 -7.19
N GLY A 25 6.71 -5.20 -6.00
CA GLY A 25 6.09 -4.68 -4.79
C GLY A 25 6.48 -3.21 -4.59
N PRO A 26 5.83 -2.52 -3.65
CA PRO A 26 6.15 -1.15 -3.34
C PRO A 26 7.58 -1.03 -2.83
N SER A 27 8.26 0.03 -3.24
CA SER A 27 9.53 0.43 -2.63
C SER A 27 9.30 1.14 -1.30
N GLU A 28 10.34 1.29 -0.48
CA GLU A 28 10.29 2.13 0.73
C GLU A 28 9.83 3.55 0.39
N SER A 29 10.32 4.13 -0.71
CA SER A 29 9.88 5.46 -1.14
C SER A 29 8.39 5.52 -1.49
N ASP A 30 7.82 4.45 -2.03
CA ASP A 30 6.38 4.38 -2.31
C ASP A 30 5.56 4.35 -1.01
N VAL A 31 6.00 3.56 -0.02
CA VAL A 31 5.41 3.51 1.32
C VAL A 31 5.47 4.89 1.98
N GLU A 32 6.63 5.55 1.97
CA GLU A 32 6.82 6.87 2.57
C GLU A 32 5.89 7.91 1.92
N ASN A 33 5.84 7.93 0.59
CA ASN A 33 4.98 8.84 -0.17
C ASN A 33 3.49 8.60 0.12
N ALA A 34 3.08 7.33 0.24
CA ALA A 34 1.70 6.98 0.59
C ALA A 34 1.32 7.51 1.99
N ILE A 35 2.21 7.36 2.97
CA ILE A 35 2.00 7.85 4.35
C ILE A 35 1.96 9.37 4.39
N ARG A 36 2.90 10.05 3.71
CA ARG A 36 2.92 11.51 3.62
C ARG A 36 1.65 12.05 2.97
N THR A 37 1.13 11.37 1.95
CA THR A 37 -0.14 11.74 1.31
C THR A 37 -1.31 11.67 2.29
N VAL A 38 -1.38 10.62 3.13
CA VAL A 38 -2.41 10.52 4.17
C VAL A 38 -2.25 11.62 5.22
N LEU A 39 -1.03 11.91 5.64
CA LEU A 39 -0.74 12.99 6.59
C LEU A 39 -1.18 14.36 6.05
N ASP A 40 -0.89 14.65 4.79
CA ASP A 40 -1.28 15.90 4.14
C ASP A 40 -2.80 16.03 4.02
N GLN A 41 -3.50 14.94 3.72
CA GLN A 41 -4.97 14.91 3.73
C GLN A 41 -5.54 15.15 5.13
N GLN A 42 -4.96 14.54 6.17
CA GLN A 42 -5.37 14.79 7.56
C GLN A 42 -5.13 16.23 7.95
N ASN A 43 -3.98 16.81 7.62
CA ASN A 43 -3.66 18.21 7.87
C ASN A 43 -4.61 19.16 7.12
N ALA A 44 -4.93 18.85 5.87
CA ALA A 44 -5.90 19.63 5.11
C ALA A 44 -7.30 19.57 5.75
N ALA A 45 -7.71 18.42 6.29
CA ALA A 45 -8.98 18.24 6.98
C ALA A 45 -9.02 18.96 8.35
N LEU A 46 -7.93 18.93 9.12
CA LEU A 46 -7.81 19.61 10.41
C LEU A 46 -7.60 21.13 10.27
N GLY A 47 -7.12 21.58 9.11
CA GLY A 47 -6.92 22.99 8.78
C GLY A 47 -5.92 23.67 9.72
N LYS A 48 -6.28 24.84 10.26
CA LYS A 48 -5.41 25.60 11.18
C LYS A 48 -5.48 25.12 12.64
N LEU A 49 -6.36 24.16 12.95
CA LEU A 49 -6.59 23.73 14.34
C LEU A 49 -5.46 22.82 14.84
N ALA A 50 -4.98 21.94 13.95
CA ALA A 50 -3.89 21.03 14.24
C ALA A 50 -3.06 20.79 12.99
N LYS A 51 -1.75 20.63 13.18
CA LYS A 51 -0.80 20.23 12.15
C LYS A 51 0.00 19.04 12.66
N THR A 52 0.04 17.96 11.90
CA THR A 52 0.83 16.77 12.19
C THR A 52 1.99 16.68 11.20
N GLU A 53 3.20 16.44 11.70
CA GLU A 53 4.43 16.31 10.92
C GLU A 53 5.09 14.97 11.26
N LEU A 54 5.74 14.35 10.27
CA LEU A 54 6.54 13.14 10.44
C LEU A 54 8.03 13.47 10.29
N SER A 55 8.84 12.98 11.21
CA SER A 55 10.30 13.04 11.17
C SER A 55 10.91 11.68 11.54
N ASN A 56 12.17 11.46 11.18
CA ASN A 56 12.89 10.20 11.46
C ASN A 56 12.10 8.97 10.99
N VAL A 57 11.58 9.02 9.76
CA VAL A 57 10.80 7.92 9.20
C VAL A 57 11.77 6.82 8.78
N GLU A 58 11.58 5.64 9.34
CA GLU A 58 12.27 4.41 9.01
C GLU A 58 11.24 3.41 8.50
N ILE A 59 11.51 2.82 7.34
CA ILE A 59 10.65 1.79 6.75
C ILE A 59 11.42 0.49 6.85
N GLY A 60 10.84 -0.45 7.59
CA GLY A 60 11.37 -1.79 7.79
C GLY A 60 10.91 -2.74 6.69
N ASP A 61 10.62 -3.96 7.09
CA ASP A 61 10.26 -5.02 6.16
C ASP A 61 8.95 -4.71 5.43
N ILE A 62 8.98 -4.84 4.10
CA ILE A 62 7.80 -4.75 3.23
C ILE A 62 7.46 -6.17 2.76
N LYS A 63 6.29 -6.67 3.16
CA LYS A 63 5.83 -8.02 2.84
C LYS A 63 4.49 -7.99 2.11
N SER A 64 4.32 -8.87 1.13
CA SER A 64 3.01 -9.09 0.50
C SER A 64 2.12 -9.92 1.43
N VAL A 65 0.87 -9.49 1.60
CA VAL A 65 -0.14 -10.19 2.41
C VAL A 65 -1.32 -10.72 1.57
N GLY A 66 -1.24 -10.62 0.24
CA GLY A 66 -2.24 -11.13 -0.72
C GLY A 66 -3.08 -10.02 -1.36
N ASP A 67 -3.75 -10.32 -2.48
CA ASP A 67 -4.64 -9.40 -3.21
C ASP A 67 -4.08 -7.98 -3.41
N ASP A 68 -2.85 -7.90 -3.93
CA ASP A 68 -2.09 -6.66 -4.17
C ASP A 68 -1.96 -5.75 -2.94
N LEU A 69 -2.05 -6.35 -1.74
CA LEU A 69 -1.88 -5.70 -0.45
C LEU A 69 -0.50 -6.04 0.11
N TYR A 70 0.17 -5.01 0.60
CA TYR A 70 1.47 -5.10 1.25
C TYR A 70 1.39 -4.49 2.65
N GLU A 71 2.11 -5.09 3.59
CA GLU A 71 2.33 -4.55 4.93
C GLU A 71 3.78 -4.07 5.01
N ALA A 72 3.97 -2.86 5.53
CA ALA A 72 5.27 -2.28 5.81
C ALA A 72 5.34 -1.89 7.28
N ASP A 73 6.39 -2.33 7.97
CA ASP A 73 6.69 -1.85 9.32
C ASP A 73 7.25 -0.43 9.21
N VAL A 74 6.65 0.53 9.92
CA VAL A 74 7.04 1.94 9.86
C VAL A 74 7.28 2.45 11.26
N SER A 75 8.48 2.99 11.47
CA SER A 75 8.85 3.69 12.68
C SER A 75 9.03 5.17 12.37
N ALA A 76 8.39 6.06 13.13
CA ALA A 76 8.50 7.49 12.91
C ALA A 76 8.21 8.32 14.15
N ASP A 77 8.77 9.53 14.19
CA ASP A 77 8.37 10.53 15.16
C ASP A 77 7.21 11.36 14.60
N VAL A 78 6.05 11.25 15.25
CA VAL A 78 4.85 12.02 14.93
C VAL A 78 4.80 13.25 15.83
N THR A 79 4.96 14.43 15.24
CA THR A 79 4.80 15.70 15.94
C THR A 79 3.46 16.32 15.61
N THR A 80 2.55 16.36 16.57
CA THR A 80 1.26 17.07 16.45
C THR A 80 1.35 18.43 17.13
N THR A 81 1.05 19.49 16.40
CA THR A 81 0.93 20.85 16.91
C THR A 81 -0.55 21.23 16.96
N MET A 82 -1.10 21.47 18.14
CA MET A 82 -2.49 21.90 18.32
C MET A 82 -2.53 23.13 19.22
N LEU A 83 -3.16 24.22 18.75
CA LEU A 83 -3.25 25.49 19.49
C LEU A 83 -1.88 26.01 20.00
N GLY A 84 -0.81 25.76 19.24
CA GLY A 84 0.56 26.17 19.60
C GLY A 84 1.30 25.21 20.55
N VAL A 85 0.65 24.18 21.07
CA VAL A 85 1.28 23.12 21.86
C VAL A 85 1.79 22.03 20.92
N LYS A 86 3.07 21.69 21.02
CA LYS A 86 3.68 20.58 20.29
C LYS A 86 3.72 19.33 21.17
N ASN A 87 3.29 18.21 20.62
CA ASN A 87 3.44 16.90 21.21
C ASN A 87 4.12 15.99 20.20
N THR A 88 5.31 15.51 20.55
CA THR A 88 6.07 14.56 19.72
C THR A 88 6.04 13.21 20.40
N ARG A 89 5.67 12.18 19.65
CA ARG A 89 5.71 10.79 20.08
C ARG A 89 6.36 9.93 19.01
N HIS A 90 7.14 8.96 19.44
CA HIS A 90 7.59 7.88 18.59
C HIS A 90 6.46 6.88 18.38
N VAL A 91 6.27 6.40 17.16
CA VAL A 91 5.28 5.37 16.83
C VAL A 91 5.93 4.29 15.98
N ASP A 92 5.59 3.05 16.27
CA ASP A 92 5.90 1.87 15.48
C ASP A 92 4.56 1.28 15.02
N GLU A 93 4.27 1.35 13.73
CA GLU A 93 2.98 0.98 13.16
C GLU A 93 3.17 0.11 11.92
N VAL A 94 2.24 -0.83 11.71
CA VAL A 94 2.19 -1.60 10.45
C VAL A 94 1.25 -0.89 9.50
N VAL A 95 1.81 -0.33 8.43
CA VAL A 95 1.02 0.36 7.40
C VAL A 95 0.70 -0.62 6.28
N ARG A 96 -0.58 -0.69 5.91
CA ARG A 96 -1.05 -1.44 4.75
C ARG A 96 -1.09 -0.53 3.54
N ILE A 97 -0.48 -0.97 2.44
CA ILE A 97 -0.49 -0.23 1.18
C ILE A 97 -0.93 -1.12 0.02
N ARG A 98 -1.62 -0.50 -0.93
CA ARG A 98 -2.11 -1.16 -2.15
C ARG A 98 -1.95 -0.23 -3.34
N GLU A 99 -1.72 -0.81 -4.51
CA GLU A 99 -1.73 -0.07 -5.76
C GLU A 99 -3.17 0.21 -6.24
N ILE A 100 -3.50 1.48 -6.44
CA ILE A 100 -4.78 1.95 -6.96
C ILE A 100 -4.51 2.96 -8.09
N ASN A 101 -4.89 2.63 -9.32
CA ASN A 101 -4.66 3.47 -10.50
C ASN A 101 -3.19 3.90 -10.65
N ASP A 102 -2.27 2.93 -10.65
CA ASP A 102 -0.82 3.12 -10.79
C ASP A 102 -0.18 3.98 -9.67
N LYS A 103 -0.80 3.99 -8.49
CA LYS A 103 -0.29 4.70 -7.30
C LYS A 103 -0.40 3.84 -6.06
N TRP A 104 0.66 3.81 -5.27
CA TRP A 104 0.64 3.19 -3.94
C TRP A 104 -0.08 4.09 -2.95
N VAL A 105 -1.10 3.55 -2.30
CA VAL A 105 -1.95 4.27 -1.36
C VAL A 105 -1.99 3.49 -0.04
N ALA A 106 -1.83 4.20 1.07
CA ALA A 106 -2.02 3.64 2.39
C ALA A 106 -3.51 3.44 2.68
N VAL A 107 -3.88 2.22 3.02
CA VAL A 107 -5.25 1.79 3.29
C VAL A 107 -5.39 1.51 4.79
N ASN A 108 -6.29 2.24 5.44
CA ASN A 108 -6.73 1.89 6.78
C ASN A 108 -7.71 0.72 6.66
N SER A 109 -7.40 -0.40 7.33
CA SER A 109 -8.31 -1.53 7.52
C SER A 109 -9.24 -1.29 8.70
#